data_AF-A0AAD1I014-F1
#
_entry.id   AF-A0AAD1I014-F1
#
_cell.length_a   1.000
_cell.length_b   1.000
_cell.length_c   1.000
_cell.angle_alpha   90.00
_cell.angle_beta   90.00
_cell.angle_gamma   90.00
#
_symmetry.space_group_name_H-M   'P 1'
#
loop_
_entity.id
_entity.type
_entity.pdbx_description
1 polymer ?
#
loop_
_entity_poly.entity_id
_entity_poly.type
_entity_poly.pdbx_seq_one_letter_code
_entity_poly.pdbx_strand_id
1 'polypeptide(L)'
;MSDPASTVTVMSRSKRSDGGGRGLAIIVFLALLWWLRWFIVAGAVIAVLVIVVRRLLRSYAVRRRAEGDRLQAMRQRAEIQNAQVLRGDPHGFYGQYPLPDQELIPRWYKAG
;
A
#
# COMPACT_ATOMS: atom_id res chain seq x y z
N MET A 1 86.27 28.50 26.02
CA MET A 1 85.24 28.77 27.05
C MET A 1 83.91 28.73 26.32
N SER A 2 83.26 27.58 26.36
CA SER A 2 82.12 27.26 25.49
C SER A 2 80.88 27.21 26.37
N ASP A 3 79.91 28.09 26.14
CA ASP A 3 78.66 28.15 26.90
C ASP A 3 77.84 26.85 26.71
N PRO A 4 77.52 26.10 27.79
CA PRO A 4 76.68 24.91 27.71
C PRO A 4 75.17 25.22 27.68
N ALA A 5 74.77 26.49 27.65
CA ALA A 5 73.38 26.91 27.89
C ALA A 5 72.51 27.11 26.62
N SER A 6 73.05 26.93 25.41
CA SER A 6 72.29 27.16 24.16
C SER A 6 71.77 25.88 23.48
N THR A 7 72.04 24.70 24.04
CA THR A 7 71.75 23.41 23.37
C THR A 7 70.36 22.83 23.69
N VAL A 8 69.63 23.40 24.64
CA VAL A 8 68.36 22.82 25.07
C VAL A 8 67.19 23.64 24.54
N THR A 9 66.30 22.97 23.81
CA THR A 9 64.98 23.43 23.35
C THR A 9 64.91 24.02 21.94
N VAL A 10 65.51 23.37 20.95
CA VAL A 10 64.83 23.26 19.64
C VAL A 10 63.86 22.09 19.76
N MET A 11 62.73 22.35 20.42
CA MET A 11 61.61 21.41 20.48
C MET A 11 61.14 21.19 19.05
N SER A 12 61.48 20.03 18.50
CA SER A 12 60.97 19.53 17.22
C SER A 12 59.45 19.55 17.29
N ARG A 13 58.85 20.62 16.75
CA ARG A 13 57.42 20.71 16.52
C ARG A 13 57.10 19.69 15.45
N SER A 14 56.89 18.44 15.87
CA SER A 14 56.41 17.38 15.01
C SER A 14 55.15 17.91 14.35
N LYS A 15 55.22 18.19 13.04
CA LYS A 15 54.06 18.45 12.20
C LYS A 15 53.18 17.22 12.31
N ARG A 16 52.23 17.26 13.25
CA ARG A 16 51.21 16.23 13.41
C ARG A 16 50.45 16.23 12.10
N SER A 17 50.72 15.22 11.30
CA SER A 17 50.26 15.10 9.92
C SER A 17 48.76 15.29 9.83
N ASP A 18 48.36 15.95 8.75
CA ASP A 18 47.02 16.33 8.31
C ASP A 18 46.07 15.13 8.03
N GLY A 19 46.15 14.07 8.85
CA GLY A 19 45.44 12.81 8.71
C GLY A 19 44.03 12.80 9.34
N GLY A 20 43.71 13.80 10.16
CA GLY A 20 42.40 13.92 10.81
C GLY A 20 41.26 14.11 9.80
N GLY A 21 41.47 14.94 8.78
CA GLY A 21 40.46 15.19 7.74
C GLY A 21 40.16 13.96 6.88
N ARG A 22 41.19 13.17 6.55
CA ARG A 22 41.02 11.92 5.78
C ARG A 22 40.31 10.83 6.58
N GLY A 23 40.64 10.69 7.88
CA GLY A 23 39.94 9.74 8.76
C GLY A 23 38.45 10.08 8.92
N LEU A 24 38.12 11.35 9.13
CA LEU A 24 36.74 11.81 9.21
C LEU A 24 35.98 11.60 7.89
N ALA A 25 36.61 11.87 6.75
CA ALA A 25 36.00 11.63 5.44
C ALA A 25 35.63 10.15 5.24
N ILE A 26 36.50 9.22 5.66
CA ILE A 26 36.23 7.78 5.56
C ILE A 26 35.05 7.36 6.45
N ILE A 27 34.98 7.88 7.69
CA ILE A 27 33.89 7.56 8.61
C ILE A 27 32.56 8.10 8.08
N VAL A 28 32.53 9.34 7.59
CA VAL A 28 31.34 9.94 6.99
C VAL A 28 30.91 9.14 5.75
N PHE A 29 31.87 8.74 4.91
CA PHE A 29 31.58 7.91 3.74
C PHE A 29 30.97 6.55 4.13
N LEU A 30 31.54 5.85 5.10
CA LEU A 30 31.00 4.59 5.62
C LEU A 30 29.60 4.76 6.23
N ALA A 31 29.39 5.82 7.00
CA ALA A 31 28.08 6.15 7.56
C ALA A 31 27.05 6.41 6.45
N LEU A 32 27.46 7.10 5.37
CA LEU A 32 26.60 7.38 4.22
C LEU A 32 26.26 6.10 3.45
N LEU A 33 27.22 5.21 3.23
CA LEU A 33 26.96 3.89 2.61
C LEU A 33 26.03 3.05 3.47
N TRP A 34 26.25 3.04 4.79
CA TRP A 34 25.38 2.34 5.72
C TRP A 34 23.96 2.89 5.67
N TRP A 35 23.80 4.22 5.65
CA TRP A 35 22.50 4.86 5.51
C TRP A 35 21.82 4.56 4.17
N LEU A 36 22.59 4.54 3.08
CA LEU A 36 22.10 4.19 1.74
C LEU A 36 21.54 2.76 1.68
N ARG A 37 22.15 1.81 2.40
CA ARG A 37 21.62 0.44 2.55
C ARG A 37 20.20 0.45 3.11
N TRP A 38 19.93 1.26 4.12
CA TRP A 38 18.60 1.38 4.71
C TRP A 38 17.59 2.00 3.74
N PHE A 39 18.01 2.94 2.90
CA PHE A 39 17.16 3.49 1.84
C PHE A 39 16.72 2.43 0.83
N ILE A 40 17.66 1.58 0.39
CA ILE A 40 17.34 0.48 -0.54
C ILE A 40 16.36 -0.50 0.12
N VAL A 41 16.59 -0.86 1.39
CA VAL A 41 15.69 -1.75 2.14
C VAL A 41 14.31 -1.13 2.30
N ALA A 42 14.22 0.16 2.65
CA ALA A 42 12.94 0.86 2.77
C ALA A 42 12.17 0.85 1.43
N GLY A 43 12.85 1.15 0.33
CA GLY A 43 12.27 1.07 -1.01
C GLY A 43 11.78 -0.34 -1.36
N ALA A 44 12.56 -1.37 -1.02
CA ALA A 44 12.17 -2.76 -1.22
C ALA A 44 10.94 -3.15 -0.39
N VAL A 45 10.87 -2.73 0.87
CA VAL A 45 9.71 -2.98 1.75
C VAL A 45 8.46 -2.32 1.18
N ILE A 46 8.55 -1.07 0.73
CA ILE A 46 7.43 -0.36 0.09
C ILE A 46 7.00 -1.09 -1.19
N ALA A 47 7.94 -1.51 -2.03
CA ALA A 47 7.64 -2.24 -3.26
C ALA A 47 6.93 -3.57 -2.98
N VAL A 48 7.40 -4.34 -2.00
CA VAL A 48 6.76 -5.58 -1.55
C VAL A 48 5.35 -5.29 -1.04
N LEU A 49 5.18 -4.26 -0.21
CA LEU A 49 3.87 -3.86 0.30
C LEU A 49 2.89 -3.54 -0.84
N VAL A 50 3.32 -2.76 -1.84
CA VAL A 50 2.50 -2.43 -3.01
C VAL A 50 2.13 -3.69 -3.80
N ILE A 51 3.07 -4.62 -3.99
CA ILE A 51 2.81 -5.90 -4.68
C ILE A 51 1.78 -6.73 -3.91
N VAL A 52 1.92 -6.84 -2.59
CA VAL A 52 0.99 -7.58 -1.72
C VAL A 52 -0.39 -6.95 -1.74
N VAL A 53 -0.49 -5.63 -1.55
CA VAL A 53 -1.76 -4.90 -1.62
C VAL A 53 -2.41 -5.09 -2.98
N ARG A 54 -1.65 -5.00 -4.08
CA ARG A 54 -2.17 -5.20 -5.43
C ARG A 54 -2.63 -6.65 -5.67
N ARG A 55 -1.94 -7.64 -5.11
CA ARG A 55 -2.34 -9.05 -5.13
C ARG A 55 -3.64 -9.27 -4.34
N LEU A 56 -3.72 -8.68 -3.14
CA LEU A 56 -4.92 -8.69 -2.31
C LEU A 56 -6.09 -8.08 -3.08
N LEU A 57 -5.94 -6.86 -3.58
CA LEU A 57 -6.97 -6.17 -4.35
C LEU A 57 -7.39 -6.96 -5.59
N ARG A 58 -6.48 -7.67 -6.27
CA ARG A 58 -6.86 -8.58 -7.36
C ARG A 58 -7.69 -9.77 -6.87
N SER A 59 -7.32 -10.39 -5.76
CA SER A 59 -8.12 -11.49 -5.18
C SER A 59 -9.50 -11.02 -4.69
N TYR A 60 -9.57 -9.82 -4.12
CA TYR A 60 -10.84 -9.18 -3.76
C TYR A 60 -11.63 -8.71 -4.98
N ALA A 61 -10.96 -8.26 -6.05
CA ALA A 61 -11.61 -7.88 -7.30
C ALA A 61 -12.27 -9.07 -7.99
N VAL A 62 -11.72 -10.28 -7.85
CA VAL A 62 -12.40 -11.50 -8.33
C VAL A 62 -13.72 -11.72 -7.56
N ARG A 63 -13.75 -11.45 -6.25
CA ARG A 63 -14.99 -11.53 -5.45
C ARG A 63 -15.95 -10.37 -5.75
N ARG A 64 -15.44 -9.14 -5.84
CA ARG A 64 -16.24 -7.95 -6.17
C ARG A 64 -16.78 -7.96 -7.60
N ARG A 65 -16.09 -8.59 -8.56
CA ARG A 65 -16.63 -8.78 -9.92
C ARG A 65 -17.90 -9.62 -9.89
N ALA A 66 -17.93 -10.70 -9.10
CA ALA A 66 -19.14 -11.50 -8.93
C ALA A 66 -20.31 -10.71 -8.32
N GLU A 67 -20.04 -9.77 -7.42
CA GLU A 67 -21.06 -8.86 -6.89
C GLU A 67 -21.46 -7.77 -7.90
N GLY A 68 -20.50 -7.26 -8.67
CA GLY A 68 -20.72 -6.27 -9.73
C GLY A 68 -21.59 -6.82 -10.86
N ASP A 69 -21.35 -8.06 -11.28
CA ASP A 69 -22.14 -8.72 -12.33
C ASP A 69 -23.58 -8.94 -11.87
N ARG A 70 -23.80 -9.28 -10.59
CA ARG A 70 -25.14 -9.37 -9.98
C ARG A 70 -25.85 -8.02 -9.97
N LEU A 71 -25.16 -6.95 -9.56
CA LEU A 71 -25.71 -5.60 -9.55
C LEU A 71 -26.00 -5.08 -10.96
N GLN A 72 -25.16 -5.40 -11.95
CA GLN A 72 -25.39 -5.05 -13.35
C GLN A 72 -26.62 -5.77 -13.91
N ALA A 73 -26.77 -7.07 -13.62
CA ALA A 73 -27.95 -7.83 -14.01
C ALA A 73 -29.24 -7.25 -13.37
N MET A 74 -29.17 -6.82 -12.11
CA MET A 74 -30.29 -6.15 -11.43
C MET A 74 -30.61 -4.78 -12.06
N ARG A 75 -29.58 -3.96 -12.34
CA ARG A 75 -29.77 -2.66 -13.02
C ARG A 75 -30.39 -2.83 -14.39
N GLN A 76 -29.96 -3.82 -15.17
CA GLN A 76 -30.51 -4.08 -16.50
C GLN A 76 -31.99 -4.45 -16.44
N ARG A 77 -32.39 -5.28 -15.46
CA ARG A 77 -33.80 -5.64 -15.23
C ARG A 77 -34.62 -4.45 -14.73
N ALA A 78 -34.04 -3.61 -13.86
CA ALA A 78 -34.69 -2.41 -13.37
C ALA A 78 -34.92 -1.39 -14.50
N GLU A 79 -33.95 -1.23 -15.41
CA GLU A 79 -34.07 -0.33 -16.56
C GLU A 79 -35.18 -0.76 -17.53
N ILE A 80 -35.30 -2.06 -17.78
CA ILE A 80 -36.38 -2.63 -18.60
C ILE A 80 -37.75 -2.35 -17.96
N GLN A 81 -37.89 -2.60 -16.65
CA GLN A 81 -39.13 -2.34 -15.91
C GLN A 81 -39.45 -0.84 -15.85
N ASN A 82 -38.47 0.01 -15.61
CA ASN A 82 -38.63 1.46 -15.59
C ASN A 82 -39.09 1.96 -16.97
N ALA A 83 -38.51 1.45 -18.05
CA ALA A 83 -38.92 1.76 -19.41
C ALA A 83 -40.32 1.25 -19.76
N GLN A 84 -40.84 0.22 -19.08
CA GLN A 84 -42.22 -0.25 -19.20
C GLN A 84 -43.18 0.67 -18.43
N VAL A 85 -42.84 1.06 -17.20
CA VAL A 85 -43.61 2.02 -16.40
C VAL A 85 -43.75 3.37 -17.12
N LEU A 86 -42.65 3.89 -17.68
CA LEU A 86 -42.67 5.15 -18.43
C LEU A 86 -43.48 5.08 -19.73
N ARG A 87 -43.69 3.88 -20.28
CA ARG A 87 -44.59 3.64 -21.44
C ARG A 87 -46.06 3.45 -21.05
N GLY A 88 -46.38 3.49 -19.76
CA GLY A 88 -47.72 3.21 -19.27
C GLY A 88 -48.12 1.74 -19.40
N ASP A 89 -47.16 0.82 -19.56
CA ASP A 89 -47.42 -0.62 -19.63
C ASP A 89 -47.73 -1.16 -18.22
N PRO A 90 -48.92 -1.73 -17.99
CA PRO A 90 -49.32 -2.25 -16.68
C PRO A 90 -48.41 -3.36 -16.14
N HIS A 91 -47.62 -4.04 -16.99
CA HIS A 91 -46.66 -5.06 -16.56
C HIS A 91 -45.45 -4.50 -15.79
N GLY A 92 -45.14 -3.20 -15.92
CA GLY A 92 -44.03 -2.56 -15.20
C GLY A 92 -44.31 -2.28 -13.72
N PHE A 93 -45.58 -2.31 -13.29
CA PHE A 93 -46.00 -1.91 -11.94
C PHE A 93 -45.95 -3.07 -10.92
N TYR A 94 -46.24 -4.29 -11.38
CA TYR A 94 -46.23 -5.50 -10.56
C TYR A 94 -45.15 -6.43 -11.09
N GLY A 95 -43.89 -6.13 -10.75
CA GLY A 95 -42.81 -7.08 -10.97
C GLY A 95 -43.16 -8.44 -10.39
N GLN A 96 -42.81 -9.51 -11.10
CA GLN A 96 -42.94 -10.88 -10.59
C GLN A 96 -41.92 -11.06 -9.46
N TYR A 97 -42.35 -10.81 -8.22
CA TYR A 97 -41.52 -11.09 -7.06
C TYR A 97 -41.44 -12.60 -6.89
N PRO A 98 -40.23 -13.21 -6.91
CA PRO A 98 -40.12 -14.61 -6.55
C PRO A 98 -40.68 -14.79 -5.13
N LEU A 99 -41.43 -15.87 -4.93
CA LEU A 99 -41.88 -16.22 -3.58
C LEU A 99 -40.65 -16.29 -2.65
N PRO A 100 -40.71 -15.70 -1.44
CA PRO A 100 -39.67 -15.89 -0.43
C PRO A 100 -39.38 -17.38 -0.23
N ASP A 101 -38.13 -17.73 0.05
CA ASP A 101 -37.76 -19.12 0.39
C ASP A 101 -38.76 -19.71 1.39
N GLN A 102 -39.11 -20.99 1.23
CA GLN A 102 -40.17 -21.63 2.02
C GLN A 102 -39.93 -21.58 3.54
N GLU A 103 -38.68 -21.35 3.95
CA GLU A 103 -38.27 -21.16 5.35
C GLU A 103 -38.72 -19.81 5.92
N LEU A 104 -38.86 -18.79 5.07
CA LEU A 104 -39.35 -17.45 5.43
C LEU A 104 -40.88 -17.34 5.37
N ILE A 105 -41.57 -18.34 4.81
CA ILE A 105 -43.03 -18.38 4.74
C ILE A 105 -43.58 -18.83 6.10
N PRO A 106 -44.32 -17.97 6.82
CA PRO A 106 -44.89 -18.34 8.10
C PRO A 106 -45.84 -19.53 7.98
N ARG A 107 -45.85 -20.42 8.99
CA ARG A 107 -46.64 -21.67 8.95
C ARG A 107 -48.14 -21.44 8.75
N TRP A 108 -48.67 -20.31 9.21
CA TRP A 108 -50.07 -19.93 9.06
C TRP A 108 -50.46 -19.51 7.63
N TYR A 109 -49.48 -19.31 6.73
CA TYR A 109 -49.71 -18.96 5.32
C TYR A 109 -49.74 -20.17 4.38
N LYS A 110 -49.38 -21.37 4.86
CA LYS A 110 -49.48 -22.60 4.08
C LYS A 110 -50.93 -23.09 4.12
N ALA A 111 -51.66 -22.92 3.01
CA ALA A 111 -52.95 -23.59 2.84
C ALA A 111 -52.72 -25.10 2.79
N GLY A 112 -53.47 -25.84 3.60
CA GLY A 112 -53.42 -27.31 3.68
C GLY A 112 -53.94 -27.99 2.44
#